data_AF-A0A353NSB5-F1
#
_entry.id   AF-A0A353NSB5-F1
#
_cell.length_a   1.000
_cell.length_b   1.000
_cell.length_c   1.000
_cell.angle_alpha   90.00
_cell.angle_beta   90.00
_cell.angle_gamma   90.00
#
_symmetry.space_group_name_H-M   'P 1'
#
loop_
_entity.id
_entity.type
_entity.pdbx_description
1 polymer ?
#
loop_
_entity_poly.entity_id
_entity_poly.type
_entity_poly.pdbx_seq_one_letter_code
_entity_poly.pdbx_strand_id
1 'polypeptide(L)' 'SVTTTGQLVEIIKAAIPARARRTGPHPARRTFMALRIAVNDELTGAEAGLRAGISLLKQGGRIVAISFHSL' A
#
# COMPACT_ATOMS: atom_id res chain seq x y z
N SER A 1 -5.27 18.74 14.25
CA SER A 1 -4.23 17.74 13.96
C SER A 1 -4.83 16.35 14.09
N VAL A 2 -4.24 15.35 13.42
CA VAL A 2 -4.60 13.93 13.57
C VAL A 2 -3.40 13.23 14.19
N THR A 3 -3.56 12.67 15.39
CA THR A 3 -2.45 12.13 16.20
C THR A 3 -2.58 10.62 16.44
N THR A 4 -3.74 10.03 16.18
CA THR A 4 -3.95 8.58 16.30
C THR A 4 -4.61 8.00 15.08
N THR A 5 -4.42 6.70 14.86
CA THR A 5 -5.08 5.96 13.79
C THR A 5 -6.60 5.93 13.96
N GLY A 6 -7.09 5.90 15.21
CA GLY A 6 -8.52 5.98 15.51
C GLY A 6 -9.16 7.29 15.03
N GLN A 7 -8.51 8.43 15.26
CA GLN A 7 -8.99 9.73 14.76
C GLN A 7 -9.06 9.75 13.23
N LEU A 8 -8.04 9.21 12.56
CA LEU A 8 -8.02 9.11 11.10
C LEU A 8 -9.15 8.19 10.58
N VAL A 9 -9.40 7.07 11.25
CA VAL A 9 -10.50 6.15 10.90
C VAL A 9 -11.86 6.85 10.96
N GLU A 10 -12.12 7.63 12.00
CA GLU A 10 -13.40 8.35 12.13
C GLU A 10 -13.56 9.43 11.05
N ILE A 11 -12.50 10.15 10.70
CA ILE A 11 -12.51 11.10 9.58
C ILE A 11 -12.82 10.38 8.26
N ILE A 12 -12.17 9.25 7.99
CA ILE A 12 -12.42 8.48 6.77
C ILE A 12 -13.87 7.97 6.72
N LYS A 13 -14.41 7.47 7.84
CA LYS A 13 -15.81 7.02 7.91
C LYS A 13 -16.79 8.16 7.66
N ALA A 14 -16.50 9.37 8.16
CA ALA A 14 -17.33 10.55 7.96
C ALA A 14 -17.32 11.01 6.48
N ALA A 15 -16.18 10.85 5.79
CA ALA A 15 -16.04 11.23 4.38
C ALA A 15 -16.67 10.22 3.39
N ILE A 16 -16.94 8.98 3.82
CA ILE A 16 -17.48 7.93 2.96
C ILE A 16 -19.00 7.76 3.18
N PRO A 17 -19.83 7.80 2.12
CA PRO A 17 -21.27 7.60 2.22
C PRO A 17 -21.64 6.31 2.96
N ALA A 18 -22.64 6.36 3.84
CA ALA A 18 -23.05 5.20 4.64
C ALA A 18 -23.38 3.96 3.79
N ARG A 19 -23.96 4.15 2.60
CA ARG A 19 -24.23 3.06 1.64
C ARG A 19 -22.95 2.35 1.20
N ALA A 20 -21.87 3.10 0.94
CA ALA A 20 -20.58 2.55 0.52
C ALA A 20 -19.81 1.88 1.68
N ARG A 21 -20.22 2.10 2.94
CA ARG A 21 -19.62 1.46 4.13
C ARG A 21 -20.29 0.14 4.52
N ARG A 22 -21.44 -0.20 3.94
CA ARG A 22 -22.24 -1.38 4.33
C ARG A 22 -21.72 -2.70 3.77
N THR A 23 -20.95 -2.65 2.69
CA THR A 23 -20.44 -3.83 2.00
C THR A 23 -18.93 -3.69 1.77
N GLY A 24 -18.22 -4.81 1.77
CA GLY A 24 -16.78 -4.85 1.51
C GLY A 24 -15.91 -4.69 2.77
N PRO A 25 -14.58 -4.51 2.58
CA PRO A 25 -13.63 -4.42 3.67
C PRO A 25 -13.79 -3.12 4.46
N HIS A 26 -13.15 -3.05 5.64
CA HIS A 26 -13.17 -1.86 6.48
C HIS A 26 -12.89 -0.57 5.67
N PRO A 27 -13.71 0.50 5.81
CA PRO A 27 -13.64 1.70 4.95
C PRO A 27 -12.28 2.37 4.90
N ALA A 28 -11.52 2.31 6.00
CA ALA A 28 -10.19 2.90 6.09
C ALA A 28 -9.08 2.06 5.40
N ARG A 29 -9.33 0.80 5.03
CA ARG A 29 -8.29 -0.13 4.56
C ARG A 29 -7.50 0.43 3.37
N ARG A 30 -8.19 0.97 2.36
CA ARG A 30 -7.52 1.53 1.17
C ARG A 30 -6.70 2.78 1.50
N THR A 31 -7.20 3.66 2.38
CA THR A 31 -6.49 4.87 2.79
C THR A 31 -5.22 4.53 3.56
N PHE A 32 -5.29 3.60 4.52
CA PHE A 32 -4.09 3.16 5.24
C PHE A 32 -3.09 2.45 4.33
N MET A 33 -3.56 1.67 3.35
CA MET A 33 -2.70 1.08 2.34
C MET A 33 -1.98 2.14 1.52
N ALA A 34 -2.70 3.17 1.04
CA ALA A 34 -2.11 4.26 0.28
C ALA A 34 -1.11 5.08 1.10
N LEU A 35 -1.44 5.40 2.35
CA LEU A 35 -0.52 6.10 3.26
C LEU A 35 0.75 5.28 3.52
N ARG A 36 0.63 3.97 3.75
CA ARG A 36 1.77 3.08 3.94
C ARG A 36 2.68 3.08 2.69
N ILE A 37 2.09 2.95 1.50
CA ILE A 37 2.83 3.02 0.22
C ILE A 37 3.56 4.35 0.07
N ALA A 38 2.86 5.47 0.33
CA ALA A 38 3.41 6.81 0.14
C ALA A 38 4.50 7.17 1.17
N VAL A 39 4.30 6.82 2.45
CA VAL A 39 5.25 7.14 3.52
C VAL A 39 6.53 6.33 3.40
N ASN A 40 6.43 5.06 3.00
CA ASN A 40 7.59 4.19 2.84
C ASN A 40 8.19 4.21 1.43
N ASP A 41 7.65 5.05 0.52
CA ASP A 41 8.05 5.12 -0.89
C ASP A 41 8.15 3.73 -1.56
N GLU A 42 7.16 2.87 -1.28
CA GLU A 42 7.27 1.44 -1.56
C GLU A 42 7.41 1.12 -3.05
N LEU A 43 6.82 1.93 -3.92
CA LEU A 43 6.86 1.72 -5.37
C LEU A 43 8.26 2.00 -5.93
N THR A 44 8.83 3.14 -5.55
CA THR A 44 10.19 3.52 -5.95
C THR A 44 11.20 2.53 -5.37
N GLY A 45 11.04 2.16 -4.10
CA GLY A 45 11.89 1.17 -3.44
C GLY A 45 11.83 -0.20 -4.10
N ALA A 46 10.63 -0.68 -4.46
CA ALA A 46 10.45 -1.94 -5.18
C ALA A 46 11.09 -1.90 -6.57
N GLU A 47 10.91 -0.82 -7.33
CA GLU A 47 11.54 -0.66 -8.64
C GLU A 47 13.06 -0.66 -8.54
N ALA A 48 13.63 0.16 -7.65
CA ALA A 48 15.07 0.25 -7.44
C ALA A 48 15.66 -1.10 -6.99
N GLY A 49 14.99 -1.78 -6.05
CA GLY A 49 15.40 -3.09 -5.55
C GLY A 49 15.38 -4.17 -6.64
N LEU A 50 14.34 -4.20 -7.47
CA LEU A 50 14.27 -5.14 -8.59
C LEU A 50 15.35 -4.88 -9.64
N ARG A 51 15.57 -3.61 -10.02
CA ARG A 51 16.63 -3.23 -10.97
C ARG A 51 18.01 -3.63 -10.46
N ALA A 52 18.31 -3.32 -9.20
CA ALA A 52 19.56 -3.71 -8.55
C ALA A 52 19.70 -5.24 -8.50
N GLY A 53 18.65 -5.95 -8.09
CA GLY A 53 18.65 -7.41 -8.01
C GLY A 53 18.93 -8.09 -9.36
N ILE A 54 18.31 -7.59 -10.45
CA ILE A 54 18.56 -8.08 -11.81
C ILE A 54 20.03 -7.92 -12.19
N SER A 55 20.65 -6.78 -11.87
CA SER A 55 22.06 -6.50 -12.20
C SER A 55 23.06 -7.44 -11.52
N LEU A 56 22.65 -8.08 -10.42
CA LEU A 56 23.46 -8.99 -9.63
C LEU A 56 23.28 -10.47 -10.03
N LEU A 57 22.36 -10.79 -10.95
CA LEU A 57 22.11 -12.17 -11.35
C LEU A 57 23.26 -12.71 -12.20
N LYS A 58 23.73 -13.90 -11.83
CA LYS A 58 24.57 -14.73 -12.71
C LYS A 58 23.74 -15.25 -13.90
N GLN A 59 24.42 -15.67 -14.96
CA GLN A 59 23.77 -16.32 -16.10
C GLN A 59 22.91 -17.51 -15.64
N GLY A 60 21.66 -17.56 -16.11
CA GLY A 60 20.67 -18.57 -15.70
C GLY A 60 20.01 -18.34 -14.33
N GLY A 61 20.42 -17.29 -13.60
CA GLY A 61 19.78 -16.86 -12.36
C GLY A 61 18.35 -16.37 -12.56
N ARG A 62 17.52 -16.48 -11.52
CA ARG A 62 16.11 -16.06 -11.54
C ARG A 62 15.82 -15.15 -10.37
N ILE A 63 15.02 -14.13 -10.61
CA ILE A 63 14.41 -13.27 -9.59
C ILE A 63 12.90 -13.52 -9.59
N VAL A 64 12.30 -13.55 -8.41
CA VAL A 64 10.84 -13.72 -8.23
C VAL A 64 10.36 -12.65 -7.26
N ALA A 65 9.25 -12.01 -7.61
CA ALA A 65 8.58 -11.03 -6.75
C ALA A 65 7.15 -11.48 -6.45
N ILE A 66 6.69 -11.21 -5.23
CA ILE A 66 5.32 -11.47 -4.78
C ILE A 66 4.67 -10.12 -4.49
N SER A 67 3.49 -9.89 -5.06
CA SER A 67 2.69 -8.69 -4.80
C SER A 67 1.36 -9.06 -4.15
N PHE A 68 0.87 -8.19 -3.28
CA PHE A 68 -0.36 -8.40 -2.50
C PHE A 68 -1.49 -7.43 -2.87
N HIS A 69 -1.24 -6.52 -3.81
CA HIS A 69 -2.20 -5.52 -4.24
C HIS A 69 -1.94 -5.12 -5.69
N SER A 70 -3.03 -5.03 -6.46
CA SER A 70 -3.03 -4.28 -7.71
C SER A 70 -2.95 -2.78 -7.39
N LEU A 71 -2.17 -2.05 -8.16
CA LEU A 71 -2.13 -0.58 -8.12
C LEU A 71 -3.35 0.02 -8.81
#